data_AF-A0A9D9TAW2-F1
#
_entry.id   AF-A0A9D9TAW2-F1
#
_cell.length_a   1.000
_cell.length_b   1.000
_cell.length_c   1.000
_cell.angle_alpha   90.00
_cell.angle_beta   90.00
_cell.angle_gamma   90.00
#
_symmetry.space_group_name_H-M   'P 1'
#
loop_
_entity.id
_entity.type
_entity.pdbx_description
1 polymer ?
#
loop_
_entity_poly.entity_id
_entity_poly.type
_entity_poly.pdbx_seq_one_letter_code
_entity_poly.pdbx_strand_id
1 'polypeptide(L)'
;MTPMNPQDAMFLLFENRHTPMHVAGLQLFTPAKSAKGPGSPFLSELIAAWKRHATANAPFNLRPVQNLGRWFWEEDDHFDVDYHLRHLALPYPGRVRELLNMVSRLHATPLDRNRPLWEVYLIEGLNDGRFAIYTKFHHALIDGVTGSRLFASTMSTDPRATKAMLPFWAMKHKHRASNAPAKSKSILQKAMATLASGKEIVPGLAHGMFDLVRGLAGSDAEALPFQAPPSMFNVEISGSRRFVAQSYSLPEFKALGKLAGATVNDVTLAVCAGALRRYLLSHNALPTKPLVAMVPVSLHSEGGEGGNQIAMVTTELATDITDPIERLRRIKKSMTVAKDRLRKMGKTEKMAYSAATLQAPALPLMMTGLGKRAPLCNVTISNVPGAPQTLYLQGARLDEAYPVSIPMDYNALNITVSSYGDSFAFGFIACRRTVPGLQRMIDHTDAALAELRKALGKKKPTTANTPTATAKLKPSSAKVKAAPTKATKIKVAKPKA
;
A
#
# COMPACT_ATOMS: atom_id res chain seq x y z
N MET A 1 22.01 -19.96 5.89
CA MET A 1 20.53 -19.92 5.94
C MET A 1 20.04 -19.23 7.22
N THR A 2 18.97 -18.43 7.12
CA THR A 2 18.34 -17.69 8.23
C THR A 2 16.84 -18.02 8.26
N PRO A 3 16.23 -18.38 9.41
CA PRO A 3 14.79 -18.69 9.44
C PRO A 3 13.93 -17.54 8.91
N MET A 4 12.94 -17.86 8.07
CA MET A 4 11.97 -16.89 7.59
C MET A 4 10.94 -16.61 8.71
N ASN A 5 10.53 -15.36 8.88
CA ASN A 5 9.49 -15.07 9.86
C ASN A 5 8.12 -15.61 9.38
N PRO A 6 7.17 -15.89 10.29
CA PRO A 6 5.90 -16.53 9.92
C PRO A 6 5.06 -15.74 8.92
N GLN A 7 5.09 -14.40 8.98
CA GLN A 7 4.31 -13.55 8.08
C GLN A 7 4.84 -13.60 6.65
N ASP A 8 6.16 -13.55 6.47
CA ASP A 8 6.81 -13.69 5.17
C ASP A 8 6.53 -15.08 4.58
N ALA A 9 6.64 -16.14 5.40
CA ALA A 9 6.37 -17.52 5.00
C ALA A 9 4.90 -17.76 4.58
N MET A 10 3.95 -17.04 5.17
CA MET A 10 2.53 -17.11 4.82
C MET A 10 2.28 -16.68 3.36
N PHE A 11 3.01 -15.69 2.84
CA PHE A 11 2.87 -15.29 1.44
C PHE A 11 3.34 -16.40 0.48
N LEU A 12 4.41 -17.12 0.81
CA LEU A 12 4.85 -18.28 0.03
C LEU A 12 3.87 -19.45 0.10
N LEU A 13 3.14 -19.58 1.21
CA LEU A 13 2.09 -20.59 1.40
C LEU A 13 0.82 -20.27 0.60
N PHE A 14 0.43 -18.99 0.51
CA PHE A 14 -0.74 -18.55 -0.27
C PHE A 14 -0.48 -18.47 -1.77
N GLU A 15 0.79 -18.43 -2.17
CA GLU A 15 1.15 -18.31 -3.57
C GLU A 15 0.96 -19.63 -4.33
N ASN A 16 0.22 -19.54 -5.43
CA ASN A 16 0.12 -20.58 -6.45
C ASN A 16 0.13 -19.94 -7.85
N ARG A 17 -0.01 -20.73 -8.91
CA ARG A 17 0.05 -20.23 -10.30
C ARG A 17 -1.08 -19.25 -10.64
N HIS A 18 -2.20 -19.29 -9.93
CA HIS A 18 -3.32 -18.37 -10.10
C HIS A 18 -3.20 -17.11 -9.23
N THR A 19 -2.49 -17.22 -8.10
CA THR A 19 -2.29 -16.16 -7.10
C THR A 19 -0.80 -15.87 -6.86
N PRO A 20 -0.03 -15.38 -7.84
CA PRO A 20 1.33 -14.90 -7.56
C PRO A 20 1.31 -13.83 -6.46
N MET A 21 2.15 -13.97 -5.43
CA MET A 21 2.14 -13.11 -4.24
C MET A 21 3.23 -12.04 -4.31
N HIS A 22 3.36 -11.39 -5.47
CA HIS A 22 4.29 -10.29 -5.68
C HIS A 22 3.60 -8.94 -5.81
N VAL A 23 4.24 -7.91 -5.29
CA VAL A 23 3.87 -6.50 -5.46
C VAL A 23 4.82 -5.84 -6.44
N ALA A 24 4.42 -4.72 -7.03
CA ALA A 24 5.28 -3.97 -7.90
C ALA A 24 5.01 -2.47 -7.87
N GLY A 25 5.97 -1.69 -8.35
CA GLY A 25 5.82 -0.28 -8.70
C GLY A 25 6.08 -0.08 -10.18
N LEU A 26 5.23 0.71 -10.85
CA LEU A 26 5.45 1.21 -12.20
C LEU A 26 5.73 2.71 -12.12
N GLN A 27 6.93 3.13 -12.50
CA GLN A 27 7.38 4.51 -12.43
C GLN A 27 7.63 5.03 -13.85
N LEU A 28 7.13 6.22 -14.18
CA LEU A 28 7.36 6.86 -15.47
C LEU A 28 8.27 8.06 -15.29
N PHE A 29 9.27 8.17 -16.18
CA PHE A 29 10.30 9.19 -16.09
C PHE A 29 10.41 9.98 -17.38
N THR A 30 10.59 11.29 -17.24
CA THR A 30 11.03 12.16 -18.33
C THR A 30 12.56 12.28 -18.28
N PRO A 31 13.30 11.82 -19.31
CA PRO A 31 14.73 12.06 -19.42
C PRO A 31 15.09 13.55 -19.38
N ALA A 32 16.30 13.86 -18.92
CA ALA A 32 16.84 15.22 -19.00
C ALA A 32 16.81 15.72 -20.45
N LYS A 33 16.63 17.03 -20.68
CA LYS A 33 16.51 17.59 -22.04
C LYS A 33 17.69 17.25 -22.95
N SER A 34 18.90 17.19 -22.41
CA SER A 34 20.13 16.79 -23.13
C SER A 34 20.15 15.32 -23.56
N ALA A 35 19.21 14.51 -23.05
CA ALA A 35 19.10 13.07 -23.24
C ALA A 35 17.75 12.67 -23.88
N LYS A 36 17.01 13.63 -24.46
CA LYS A 36 15.74 13.36 -25.15
C LYS A 36 15.97 13.09 -26.65
N GLY A 37 15.21 12.15 -27.19
CA GLY A 37 15.11 11.91 -28.64
C GLY A 37 15.28 10.43 -29.01
N PRO A 38 14.82 10.01 -30.21
CA PRO A 38 15.10 8.69 -30.76
C PRO A 38 16.62 8.47 -30.84
N GLY A 39 17.11 7.32 -30.34
CA GLY A 39 18.54 6.99 -30.33
C GLY A 39 19.36 7.61 -29.18
N SER A 40 18.72 8.25 -28.19
CA SER A 40 19.42 8.71 -26.98
C SER A 40 20.10 7.53 -26.26
N PRO A 41 21.39 7.64 -25.89
CA PRO A 41 22.11 6.56 -25.20
C PRO A 41 21.70 6.42 -23.73
N PHE A 42 20.84 7.32 -23.21
CA PHE A 42 20.54 7.42 -21.78
C PHE A 42 20.13 6.09 -21.13
N LEU A 43 19.21 5.34 -21.75
CA LEU A 43 18.78 4.05 -21.20
C LEU A 43 19.88 3.00 -21.27
N SER A 44 20.60 2.93 -22.39
CA SER A 44 21.73 2.02 -22.53
C SER A 44 22.84 2.32 -21.52
N GLU A 45 23.14 3.60 -21.27
CA GLU A 45 24.08 4.04 -20.24
C GLU A 45 23.59 3.72 -18.83
N LEU A 46 22.31 3.93 -18.53
CA LEU A 46 21.70 3.60 -17.25
C LEU A 46 21.78 2.08 -16.97
N ILE A 47 21.45 1.27 -17.97
CA ILE A 47 21.55 -0.20 -17.89
C ILE A 47 23.00 -0.61 -17.67
N ALA A 48 23.93 -0.10 -18.48
CA ALA A 48 25.34 -0.39 -18.33
C ALA A 48 25.86 0.03 -16.94
N ALA A 49 25.39 1.16 -16.41
CA ALA A 49 25.75 1.62 -15.08
C ALA A 49 25.24 0.70 -13.97
N TRP A 50 24.00 0.21 -14.08
CA TRP A 50 23.41 -0.70 -13.11
C TRP A 50 24.02 -2.10 -13.19
N LYS A 51 24.35 -2.60 -14.39
CA LYS A 51 25.02 -3.90 -14.58
C LYS A 51 26.42 -3.97 -13.98
N ARG A 52 27.11 -2.83 -13.77
CA ARG A 52 28.37 -2.80 -13.01
C ARG A 52 28.20 -3.28 -11.56
N HIS A 53 26.99 -3.25 -11.03
CA HIS A 53 26.66 -3.84 -9.74
C HIS A 53 26.18 -5.27 -9.91
N ALA A 54 27.11 -6.16 -10.28
CA ALA A 54 26.88 -7.57 -10.55
C ALA A 54 26.70 -8.43 -9.28
N THR A 55 26.71 -7.82 -8.09
CA THR A 55 26.37 -8.46 -6.83
C THR A 55 25.25 -7.66 -6.14
N ALA A 56 24.51 -8.32 -5.26
CA ALA A 56 23.47 -7.70 -4.45
C ALA A 56 23.80 -7.80 -2.96
N ASN A 57 23.41 -6.79 -2.19
CA ASN A 57 23.41 -6.83 -0.74
C ASN A 57 22.08 -7.40 -0.22
N ALA A 58 22.12 -7.97 0.98
CA ALA A 58 20.90 -8.40 1.65
C ALA A 58 19.89 -7.24 1.81
N PRO A 59 18.57 -7.51 1.65
CA PRO A 59 17.97 -8.83 1.41
C PRO A 59 17.88 -9.22 -0.08
N PHE A 60 18.45 -8.44 -1.01
CA PHE A 60 18.30 -8.64 -2.46
C PHE A 60 19.18 -9.74 -3.05
N ASN A 61 20.11 -10.29 -2.27
CA ASN A 61 20.83 -11.52 -2.60
C ASN A 61 20.20 -12.77 -1.96
N LEU A 62 19.04 -12.66 -1.30
CA LEU A 62 18.44 -13.78 -0.57
C LEU A 62 17.36 -14.47 -1.40
N ARG A 63 17.42 -15.80 -1.48
CA ARG A 63 16.39 -16.68 -2.07
C ARG A 63 15.71 -17.54 -1.00
N PRO A 64 14.43 -17.93 -1.20
CA PRO A 64 13.74 -18.80 -0.26
C PRO A 64 14.17 -20.26 -0.46
N VAL A 65 14.36 -20.99 0.64
CA VAL A 65 14.59 -22.45 0.63
C VAL A 65 13.71 -23.14 1.66
N GLN A 66 13.34 -24.38 1.38
CA GLN A 66 12.65 -25.21 2.36
C GLN A 66 13.62 -26.21 2.99
N ASN A 67 13.54 -26.35 4.30
CA ASN A 67 14.21 -27.40 5.05
C ASN A 67 13.23 -27.98 6.08
N LEU A 68 12.96 -29.29 5.99
CA LEU A 68 11.99 -30.00 6.84
C LEU A 68 10.61 -29.29 6.92
N GLY A 69 10.10 -28.82 5.77
CA GLY A 69 8.79 -28.15 5.67
C GLY A 69 8.76 -26.71 6.22
N ARG A 70 9.90 -26.16 6.64
CA ARG A 70 10.02 -24.77 7.10
C ARG A 70 10.78 -23.91 6.09
N TRP A 71 10.39 -22.65 5.97
CA TRP A 71 11.01 -21.69 5.07
C TRP A 71 12.21 -20.98 5.72
N PHE A 72 13.28 -20.82 4.95
CA PHE A 72 14.49 -20.09 5.31
C PHE A 72 14.89 -19.16 4.16
N TRP A 73 15.63 -18.11 4.49
CA TRP A 73 16.38 -17.30 3.55
C TRP A 73 17.80 -17.83 3.41
N GLU A 74 18.29 -17.95 2.18
CA GLU A 74 19.64 -18.34 1.84
C GLU A 74 20.26 -17.33 0.90
N GLU A 75 21.54 -17.02 1.07
CA GLU A 75 22.28 -16.18 0.12
C GLU A 75 22.45 -16.92 -1.20
N ASP A 76 22.27 -16.21 -2.31
CA ASP A 76 22.48 -16.74 -3.64
C ASP A 76 23.93 -16.54 -4.09
N ASP A 77 24.71 -17.63 -4.02
CA ASP A 77 26.12 -17.65 -4.44
C ASP A 77 26.30 -17.44 -5.96
N HIS A 78 25.23 -17.58 -6.76
CA HIS A 78 25.25 -17.48 -8.22
C HIS A 78 24.34 -16.36 -8.72
N PHE A 79 24.31 -15.23 -7.99
CA PHE A 79 23.51 -14.07 -8.35
C PHE A 79 23.78 -13.60 -9.78
N ASP A 80 22.71 -13.52 -10.59
CA ASP A 80 22.75 -13.14 -12.00
C ASP A 80 21.99 -11.82 -12.21
N VAL A 81 22.73 -10.73 -12.35
CA VAL A 81 22.14 -9.40 -12.55
C VAL A 81 21.34 -9.32 -13.86
N ASP A 82 21.70 -10.07 -14.91
CA ASP A 82 21.00 -10.03 -16.20
C ASP A 82 19.64 -10.75 -16.13
N TYR A 83 19.50 -11.72 -15.22
CA TYR A 83 18.20 -12.31 -14.90
C TYR A 83 17.26 -11.28 -14.26
N HIS A 84 17.78 -10.49 -13.31
CA HIS A 84 16.97 -9.56 -12.50
C HIS A 84 16.75 -8.21 -13.19
N LEU A 85 17.70 -7.72 -13.99
CA LEU A 85 17.66 -6.44 -14.68
C LEU A 85 17.41 -6.63 -16.18
N ARG A 86 16.19 -6.33 -16.62
CA ARG A 86 15.74 -6.56 -18.00
C ARG A 86 15.43 -5.25 -18.71
N HIS A 87 15.67 -5.23 -20.02
CA HIS A 87 15.35 -4.12 -20.91
C HIS A 87 14.32 -4.58 -21.94
N LEU A 88 13.22 -3.84 -22.04
CA LEU A 88 12.10 -4.12 -22.94
C LEU A 88 11.74 -2.86 -23.74
N ALA A 89 11.12 -3.05 -24.90
CA ALA A 89 10.55 -1.97 -25.70
C ALA A 89 9.04 -2.19 -25.91
N LEU A 90 8.27 -1.11 -25.85
CA LEU A 90 6.84 -1.16 -26.14
C LEU A 90 6.56 -1.39 -27.63
N PRO A 91 5.53 -2.16 -27.98
CA PRO A 91 5.05 -2.20 -29.35
C PRO A 91 4.45 -0.85 -29.77
N TYR A 92 4.49 -0.55 -31.07
CA TYR A 92 3.77 0.59 -31.66
C TYR A 92 2.28 0.57 -31.26
N PRO A 93 1.63 1.72 -30.99
CA PRO A 93 2.15 3.10 -31.06
C PRO A 93 2.80 3.60 -29.77
N GLY A 94 3.15 2.74 -28.81
CA GLY A 94 3.90 3.17 -27.62
C GLY A 94 3.15 4.09 -26.67
N ARG A 95 1.83 3.96 -26.51
CA ARG A 95 1.09 4.76 -25.52
C ARG A 95 1.15 4.12 -24.14
N VAL A 96 0.71 4.87 -23.13
CA VAL A 96 0.45 4.34 -21.77
C VAL A 96 -0.45 3.10 -21.80
N ARG A 97 -1.38 2.99 -22.75
CA ARG A 97 -2.19 1.78 -22.94
C ARG A 97 -1.35 0.53 -23.21
N GLU A 98 -0.36 0.63 -24.10
CA GLU A 98 0.55 -0.47 -24.43
C GLU A 98 1.46 -0.80 -23.23
N LEU A 99 1.89 0.21 -22.47
CA LEU A 99 2.62 0.02 -21.21
C LEU A 99 1.82 -0.76 -20.17
N LEU A 100 0.58 -0.36 -19.88
CA LEU A 100 -0.28 -1.04 -18.91
C LEU A 100 -0.63 -2.48 -19.34
N ASN A 101 -0.74 -2.73 -20.66
CA ASN A 101 -0.88 -4.08 -21.20
C ASN A 101 0.37 -4.94 -20.97
N MET A 102 1.56 -4.38 -21.16
CA MET A 102 2.82 -5.07 -20.87
C MET A 102 2.94 -5.39 -19.37
N VAL A 103 2.70 -4.41 -18.51
CA VAL A 103 2.71 -4.60 -17.05
C VAL A 103 1.70 -5.66 -16.60
N SER A 104 0.52 -5.71 -17.23
CA SER A 104 -0.46 -6.78 -16.99
C SER A 104 0.12 -8.17 -17.24
N ARG A 105 0.95 -8.35 -18.28
CA ARG A 105 1.60 -9.63 -18.60
C ARG A 105 2.76 -9.93 -17.66
N LEU A 106 3.62 -8.95 -17.40
CA LEU A 106 4.75 -9.09 -16.49
C LEU A 106 4.27 -9.47 -15.09
N HIS A 107 3.21 -8.84 -14.60
CA HIS A 107 2.66 -9.09 -13.28
C HIS A 107 1.84 -10.39 -13.17
N ALA A 108 1.49 -11.02 -14.30
CA ALA A 108 0.86 -12.35 -14.30
C ALA A 108 1.87 -13.48 -14.10
N THR A 109 3.17 -13.22 -14.32
CA THR A 109 4.23 -14.23 -14.27
C THR A 109 4.82 -14.29 -12.86
N PRO A 110 4.75 -15.45 -12.16
CA PRO A 110 5.37 -15.64 -10.85
C PRO A 110 6.88 -15.41 -10.89
N LEU A 111 7.46 -15.00 -9.77
CA LEU A 111 8.91 -14.95 -9.58
C LEU A 111 9.47 -16.38 -9.43
N ASP A 112 10.66 -16.62 -9.97
CA ASP A 112 11.38 -17.89 -9.79
C ASP A 112 11.90 -17.98 -8.35
N ARG A 113 11.46 -19.00 -7.62
CA ARG A 113 11.82 -19.22 -6.21
C ARG A 113 13.24 -19.76 -6.03
N ASN A 114 13.92 -20.18 -7.11
CA ASN A 114 15.32 -20.58 -7.06
C ASN A 114 16.29 -19.39 -7.08
N ARG A 115 15.77 -18.16 -7.14
CA ARG A 115 16.54 -16.92 -7.23
C ARG A 115 16.02 -15.90 -6.22
N PRO A 116 16.78 -14.81 -5.97
CA PRO A 116 16.26 -13.70 -5.19
C PRO A 116 14.94 -13.17 -5.75
N LEU A 117 13.95 -12.97 -4.90
CA LEU A 117 12.57 -12.78 -5.34
C LEU A 117 12.24 -11.34 -5.77
N TRP A 118 12.92 -10.86 -6.81
CA TRP A 118 12.70 -9.54 -7.38
C TRP A 118 13.13 -9.43 -8.84
N GLU A 119 12.54 -8.50 -9.59
CA GLU A 119 12.88 -8.22 -10.99
C GLU A 119 12.69 -6.72 -11.26
N VAL A 120 13.54 -6.15 -12.12
CA VAL A 120 13.47 -4.77 -12.60
C VAL A 120 13.43 -4.78 -14.12
N TYR A 121 12.47 -4.05 -14.67
CA TYR A 121 12.26 -3.92 -16.12
C TYR A 121 12.37 -2.44 -16.49
N LEU A 122 13.38 -2.08 -17.27
CA LEU A 122 13.44 -0.79 -17.95
C LEU A 122 12.70 -0.93 -19.28
N ILE A 123 11.73 -0.05 -19.49
CA ILE A 123 10.79 -0.12 -20.61
C ILE A 123 10.90 1.17 -21.42
N GLU A 124 11.33 1.05 -22.67
CA GLU A 124 11.43 2.15 -23.62
C GLU A 124 10.27 2.16 -24.64
N GLY A 125 10.27 3.15 -25.53
CA GLY A 125 9.32 3.22 -26.64
C GLY A 125 7.99 3.89 -26.30
N LEU A 126 7.90 4.68 -25.22
CA LEU A 126 6.76 5.58 -25.02
C LEU A 126 6.81 6.72 -26.04
N ASN A 127 5.68 6.99 -26.69
CA ASN A 127 5.58 7.96 -27.79
C ASN A 127 5.68 9.42 -27.36
N ASP A 128 5.62 9.70 -26.06
CA ASP A 128 5.80 11.03 -25.46
C ASP A 128 7.25 11.29 -25.02
N GLY A 129 8.17 10.38 -25.33
CA GLY A 129 9.60 10.48 -25.01
C GLY A 129 9.95 10.15 -23.57
N ARG A 130 8.99 9.64 -22.77
CA ARG A 130 9.26 9.07 -21.45
C ARG A 130 9.84 7.66 -21.58
N PHE A 131 10.31 7.12 -20.46
CA PHE A 131 10.54 5.69 -20.27
C PHE A 131 9.90 5.26 -18.96
N ALA A 132 9.76 3.95 -18.76
CA ALA A 132 9.22 3.42 -17.51
C ALA A 132 10.18 2.44 -16.84
N ILE A 133 10.09 2.36 -15.52
CA ILE A 133 10.70 1.31 -14.72
C ILE A 133 9.57 0.56 -14.02
N TYR A 134 9.45 -0.72 -14.32
CA TYR A 134 8.57 -1.64 -13.60
C TYR A 134 9.42 -2.53 -12.70
N THR A 135 9.21 -2.44 -11.39
CA THR A 135 9.97 -3.27 -10.44
C THR A 135 9.02 -4.11 -9.62
N LYS A 136 9.30 -5.42 -9.56
CA LYS A 136 8.48 -6.45 -8.93
C LYS A 136 9.26 -7.07 -7.76
N PHE A 137 8.60 -7.27 -6.63
CA PHE A 137 9.13 -7.96 -5.44
C PHE A 137 8.12 -8.98 -4.96
N HIS A 138 8.57 -10.14 -4.51
CA HIS A 138 7.69 -11.04 -3.76
C HIS A 138 7.35 -10.43 -2.39
N HIS A 139 6.11 -10.57 -1.94
CA HIS A 139 5.61 -9.90 -0.73
C HIS A 139 6.25 -10.45 0.56
N ALA A 140 6.83 -11.66 0.51
CA ALA A 140 7.68 -12.19 1.58
C ALA A 140 9.00 -11.41 1.76
N LEU A 141 9.49 -10.76 0.71
CA LEU A 141 10.74 -10.00 0.74
C LEU A 141 10.48 -8.56 1.18
N ILE A 142 9.53 -7.89 0.51
CA ILE A 142 9.23 -6.46 0.68
C ILE A 142 7.72 -6.23 0.60
N ASP A 143 7.18 -5.45 1.55
CA ASP A 143 5.82 -4.91 1.47
C ASP A 143 5.76 -3.63 0.61
N GLY A 144 4.56 -3.21 0.21
CA GLY A 144 4.38 -2.06 -0.69
C GLY A 144 4.89 -0.71 -0.14
N VAL A 145 4.80 -0.47 1.17
CA VAL A 145 5.28 0.80 1.78
C VAL A 145 6.80 0.82 1.85
N THR A 146 7.39 -0.30 2.29
CA THR A 146 8.83 -0.51 2.33
C THR A 146 9.42 -0.40 0.92
N GLY A 147 8.75 -0.98 -0.09
CA GLY A 147 9.13 -0.86 -1.49
C GLY A 147 9.10 0.58 -1.98
N SER A 148 8.04 1.34 -1.70
CA SER A 148 7.97 2.75 -2.10
C SER A 148 9.08 3.61 -1.48
N ARG A 149 9.41 3.37 -0.19
CA ARG A 149 10.50 4.07 0.50
C ARG A 149 11.87 3.71 -0.08
N LEU A 150 12.07 2.43 -0.39
CA LEU A 150 13.28 1.93 -1.03
C LEU A 150 13.52 2.60 -2.39
N PHE A 151 12.49 2.71 -3.25
CA PHE A 151 12.63 3.42 -4.52
C PHE A 151 12.98 4.89 -4.33
N ALA A 152 12.29 5.56 -3.42
CA ALA A 152 12.57 6.96 -3.13
C ALA A 152 14.04 7.15 -2.68
N SER A 153 14.61 6.22 -1.91
CA SER A 153 16.02 6.27 -1.51
C SER A 153 17.03 6.03 -2.64
N THR A 154 16.61 5.51 -3.80
CA THR A 154 17.48 5.42 -5.00
C THR A 154 17.47 6.70 -5.85
N MET A 155 16.71 7.72 -5.44
CA MET A 155 16.51 8.95 -6.18
C MET A 155 16.93 10.17 -5.37
N SER A 156 17.16 11.29 -6.04
CA SER A 156 17.53 12.57 -5.42
C SER A 156 16.46 13.63 -5.65
N THR A 157 16.36 14.59 -4.73
CA THR A 157 15.57 15.82 -4.94
C THR A 157 16.33 16.85 -5.80
N ASP A 158 17.66 16.74 -5.89
CA ASP A 158 18.48 17.55 -6.80
C ASP A 158 18.71 16.80 -8.12
N PRO A 159 18.25 17.31 -9.28
CA PRO A 159 18.49 16.69 -10.58
C PRO A 159 19.97 16.51 -10.93
N ARG A 160 20.87 17.32 -10.37
CA ARG A 160 22.33 17.29 -10.65
C ARG A 160 23.09 16.32 -9.76
N ALA A 161 22.60 16.04 -8.56
CA ALA A 161 23.23 15.14 -7.59
C ALA A 161 23.09 13.63 -7.91
N THR A 162 22.54 13.30 -9.08
CA THR A 162 22.01 11.96 -9.36
C THR A 162 23.03 10.95 -9.91
N LYS A 163 24.23 11.39 -10.33
CA LYS A 163 25.22 10.52 -10.99
C LYS A 163 25.83 9.43 -10.10
N ALA A 164 25.81 9.61 -8.78
CA ALA A 164 26.40 8.68 -7.80
C ALA A 164 25.38 7.75 -7.12
N MET A 165 24.10 7.77 -7.53
CA MET A 165 23.08 6.95 -6.87
C MET A 165 23.19 5.49 -7.31
N LEU A 166 23.26 4.62 -6.30
CA LEU A 166 23.33 3.17 -6.47
C LEU A 166 21.93 2.59 -6.75
N PRO A 167 21.82 1.55 -7.58
CA PRO A 167 20.59 0.78 -7.65
C PRO A 167 20.28 0.11 -6.30
N PHE A 168 19.02 -0.17 -6.02
CA PHE A 168 18.61 -0.61 -4.68
C PHE A 168 19.31 -1.86 -4.19
N TRP A 169 19.62 -2.82 -5.07
CA TRP A 169 20.29 -4.06 -4.68
C TRP A 169 21.75 -3.82 -4.28
N ALA A 170 22.38 -2.74 -4.74
CA ALA A 170 23.76 -2.39 -4.40
C ALA A 170 23.88 -1.50 -3.16
N MET A 171 22.76 -0.95 -2.65
CA MET A 171 22.76 -0.13 -1.44
C MET A 171 23.01 -0.99 -0.19
N LYS A 172 23.66 -0.43 0.83
CA LYS A 172 23.71 -1.07 2.16
C LYS A 172 22.39 -0.83 2.87
N HIS A 173 21.62 -1.88 3.03
CA HIS A 173 20.38 -1.82 3.80
C HIS A 173 20.71 -2.04 5.27
N LYS A 174 20.11 -1.23 6.16
CA LYS A 174 20.06 -1.62 7.58
C LYS A 174 19.36 -2.97 7.61
N HIS A 175 20.09 -4.02 7.97
CA HIS A 175 19.51 -5.35 8.10
C HIS A 175 18.26 -5.23 8.96
N ARG A 176 17.13 -5.73 8.45
CA ARG A 176 16.05 -6.16 9.34
C ARG A 176 16.76 -7.08 10.32
N ALA A 177 16.74 -6.75 11.60
CA ALA A 177 17.13 -7.69 12.63
C ALA A 177 16.12 -8.85 12.60
N SER A 178 16.19 -9.71 11.57
CA SER A 178 16.19 -11.13 11.85
C SER A 178 17.26 -11.25 12.91
N ASN A 179 16.87 -11.66 14.12
CA ASN A 179 17.80 -11.90 15.19
C ASN A 179 19.08 -12.45 14.56
N ALA A 180 20.18 -11.68 14.63
CA ALA A 180 21.51 -12.25 14.54
C ALA A 180 21.49 -13.52 15.42
N PRO A 181 22.35 -14.52 15.21
CA PRO A 181 22.46 -15.61 16.17
C PRO A 181 22.82 -14.99 17.53
N ALA A 182 21.80 -14.61 18.30
CA ALA A 182 21.90 -14.20 19.67
C ALA A 182 22.44 -15.45 20.31
N LYS A 183 23.64 -15.35 20.88
CA LYS A 183 24.27 -16.39 21.72
C LYS A 183 23.17 -17.28 22.25
N SER A 184 23.11 -18.51 21.72
CA SER A 184 22.04 -19.49 21.89
C SER A 184 21.22 -19.21 23.16
N LYS A 185 20.15 -18.41 23.04
CA LYS A 185 19.24 -18.23 24.17
C LYS A 185 18.57 -19.58 24.35
N SER A 186 18.72 -20.13 25.56
CA SER A 186 18.09 -21.40 25.96
C SER A 186 16.64 -21.43 25.49
N ILE A 187 16.19 -22.61 25.05
CA ILE A 187 14.80 -22.87 24.67
C ILE A 187 13.83 -22.35 25.76
N LEU A 188 14.25 -22.42 27.02
CA LEU A 188 13.50 -21.91 28.17
C LEU A 188 13.32 -20.38 28.14
N GLN A 189 14.34 -19.62 27.75
CA GLN A 189 14.23 -18.15 27.63
C GLN A 189 13.37 -17.73 26.43
N LYS A 190 13.43 -18.49 25.33
CA LYS A 190 12.52 -18.27 24.18
C LYS A 190 11.08 -18.62 24.55
N ALA A 191 10.87 -19.71 25.29
CA ALA A 191 9.57 -20.11 25.80
C ALA A 191 9.01 -19.05 26.79
N MET A 192 9.82 -18.58 27.74
CA MET A 192 9.45 -17.52 28.68
C MET A 192 9.12 -16.20 27.99
N ALA A 193 9.89 -15.79 26.98
CA ALA A 193 9.57 -14.60 26.18
C ALA A 193 8.27 -14.80 25.38
N THR A 194 8.03 -15.99 24.84
CA THR A 194 6.79 -16.33 24.12
C THR A 194 5.58 -16.39 25.07
N LEU A 195 5.75 -16.88 26.29
CA LEU A 195 4.76 -16.89 27.37
C LEU A 195 4.44 -15.47 27.86
N ALA A 196 5.46 -14.62 27.99
CA ALA A 196 5.29 -13.20 28.35
C ALA A 196 4.56 -12.42 27.25
N SER A 197 4.96 -12.59 25.98
CA SER A 197 4.24 -12.05 24.82
C SER A 197 2.83 -12.65 24.68
N GLY A 198 2.62 -13.88 25.15
CA GLY A 198 1.33 -14.54 25.17
C GLY A 198 0.27 -13.74 25.92
N LYS A 199 0.62 -13.09 27.04
CA LYS A 199 -0.31 -12.25 27.82
C LYS A 199 -0.83 -11.05 27.02
N GLU A 200 -0.02 -10.45 26.15
CA GLU A 200 -0.43 -9.31 25.31
C GLU A 200 -1.21 -9.73 24.05
N ILE A 201 -1.00 -10.98 23.59
CA ILE A 201 -1.64 -11.53 22.39
C ILE A 201 -3.05 -12.05 22.70
N VAL A 202 -3.25 -12.67 23.87
CA VAL A 202 -4.50 -13.33 24.27
C VAL A 202 -5.72 -12.41 24.16
N PRO A 203 -5.72 -11.16 24.65
CA PRO A 203 -6.87 -10.26 24.50
C PRO A 203 -7.22 -10.02 23.02
N GLY A 204 -6.22 -9.80 22.15
CA GLY A 204 -6.44 -9.55 20.73
C GLY A 204 -7.04 -10.76 20.01
N LEU A 205 -6.54 -11.96 20.30
CA LEU A 205 -7.10 -13.21 19.79
C LEU A 205 -8.54 -13.42 20.30
N ALA A 206 -8.81 -13.22 21.59
CA ALA A 206 -10.13 -13.40 22.18
C ALA A 206 -11.16 -12.41 21.59
N HIS A 207 -10.84 -11.12 21.53
CA HIS A 207 -11.67 -10.11 20.89
C HIS A 207 -11.90 -10.44 19.41
N GLY A 208 -10.85 -10.88 18.70
CA GLY A 208 -10.95 -11.25 17.30
C GLY A 208 -11.86 -12.45 17.07
N MET A 209 -11.74 -13.50 17.87
CA MET A 209 -12.62 -14.68 17.82
C MET A 209 -14.06 -14.34 18.19
N PHE A 210 -14.27 -13.49 19.19
CA PHE A 210 -15.60 -13.02 19.58
C PHE A 210 -16.29 -12.26 18.44
N ASP A 211 -15.59 -11.30 17.83
CA ASP A 211 -16.10 -10.54 16.68
C ASP A 211 -16.33 -11.44 15.45
N LEU A 212 -15.48 -12.45 15.24
CA LEU A 212 -15.67 -13.46 14.20
C LEU A 212 -16.98 -14.22 14.38
N VAL A 213 -17.25 -14.71 15.59
CA VAL A 213 -18.49 -15.43 15.93
C VAL A 213 -19.71 -14.53 15.76
N ARG A 214 -19.64 -13.26 16.20
CA ARG A 214 -20.71 -12.29 15.99
C ARG A 214 -20.98 -12.00 14.52
N GLY A 215 -19.93 -11.92 13.71
CA GLY A 215 -20.03 -11.76 12.26
C GLY A 215 -20.74 -12.94 11.61
N LEU A 216 -20.35 -14.17 11.97
CA LEU A 216 -21.00 -15.40 11.50
C LEU A 216 -22.45 -15.54 11.97
N ALA A 217 -22.77 -15.06 13.17
CA ALA A 217 -24.13 -15.05 13.71
C ALA A 217 -25.03 -13.96 13.08
N GLY A 218 -24.52 -13.19 12.12
CA GLY A 218 -25.31 -12.18 11.40
C GLY A 218 -25.64 -10.94 12.23
N SER A 219 -24.82 -10.60 13.24
CA SER A 219 -25.02 -9.38 14.04
C SER A 219 -24.99 -8.11 13.18
N ASP A 220 -25.91 -7.18 13.41
CA ASP A 220 -25.98 -5.86 12.75
C ASP A 220 -24.84 -4.89 13.14
N ALA A 221 -23.85 -5.34 13.90
CA ALA A 221 -22.75 -4.48 14.32
C ALA A 221 -21.85 -4.12 13.13
N GLU A 222 -21.71 -2.82 12.84
CA GLU A 222 -20.94 -2.32 11.69
C GLU A 222 -19.47 -2.80 11.70
N ALA A 223 -18.94 -3.09 10.51
CA ALA A 223 -17.53 -3.42 10.27
C ALA A 223 -17.04 -4.67 11.03
N LEU A 224 -17.85 -5.74 11.04
CA LEU A 224 -17.39 -7.07 11.47
C LEU A 224 -16.89 -7.89 10.27
N PRO A 225 -16.02 -8.90 10.50
CA PRO A 225 -15.70 -9.91 9.50
C PRO A 225 -16.96 -10.65 9.04
N PHE A 226 -16.93 -11.23 7.83
CA PHE A 226 -18.03 -12.03 7.24
C PHE A 226 -19.36 -11.31 6.95
N GLN A 227 -19.39 -9.98 7.00
CA GLN A 227 -20.57 -9.21 6.59
C GLN A 227 -20.62 -8.93 5.08
N ALA A 228 -19.58 -9.30 4.34
CA ALA A 228 -19.49 -9.06 2.91
C ALA A 228 -20.48 -9.95 2.13
N PRO A 229 -21.29 -9.40 1.21
CA PRO A 229 -22.11 -10.22 0.33
C PRO A 229 -21.24 -10.99 -0.67
N PRO A 230 -21.62 -12.21 -1.10
CA PRO A 230 -21.06 -12.79 -2.31
C PRO A 230 -21.17 -11.83 -3.49
N SER A 231 -20.11 -11.71 -4.28
CA SER A 231 -20.07 -10.83 -5.45
C SER A 231 -19.25 -11.47 -6.57
N MET A 232 -19.28 -10.87 -7.77
CA MET A 232 -18.42 -11.29 -8.88
C MET A 232 -16.92 -11.20 -8.57
N PHE A 233 -16.52 -10.46 -7.51
CA PHE A 233 -15.13 -10.37 -7.07
C PHE A 233 -14.71 -11.53 -6.15
N ASN A 234 -15.66 -12.29 -5.60
CA ASN A 234 -15.42 -13.35 -4.62
C ASN A 234 -15.49 -14.74 -5.25
N VAL A 235 -14.67 -14.97 -6.27
CA VAL A 235 -14.57 -16.25 -6.97
C VAL A 235 -13.12 -16.66 -7.12
N GLU A 236 -12.88 -17.93 -7.46
CA GLU A 236 -11.57 -18.41 -7.89
C GLU A 236 -11.10 -17.66 -9.15
N ILE A 237 -9.84 -17.27 -9.16
CA ILE A 237 -9.26 -16.50 -10.25
C ILE A 237 -8.34 -17.34 -11.13
N SER A 238 -7.93 -16.76 -12.25
CA SER A 238 -6.84 -17.31 -13.06
C SER A 238 -5.55 -16.57 -12.77
N GLY A 239 -4.41 -17.07 -13.27
CA GLY A 239 -3.13 -16.34 -13.22
C GLY A 239 -3.09 -15.10 -14.11
N SER A 240 -4.03 -14.95 -15.05
CA SER A 240 -4.06 -13.79 -15.95
C SER A 240 -4.42 -12.49 -15.21
N ARG A 241 -3.68 -11.43 -15.49
CA ARG A 241 -3.86 -10.12 -14.86
C ARG A 241 -4.29 -9.06 -15.87
N ARG A 242 -5.07 -8.10 -15.40
CA ARG A 242 -5.32 -6.82 -16.06
C ARG A 242 -4.97 -5.72 -15.07
N PHE A 243 -4.01 -4.89 -15.45
CA PHE A 243 -3.62 -3.71 -14.71
C PHE A 243 -4.05 -2.46 -15.46
N VAL A 244 -4.66 -1.52 -14.76
CA VAL A 244 -4.94 -0.18 -15.27
C VAL A 244 -4.64 0.84 -14.19
N ALA A 245 -4.18 2.01 -14.58
CA ALA A 245 -3.82 3.05 -13.64
C ALA A 245 -4.12 4.44 -14.19
N GLN A 246 -4.39 5.37 -13.28
CA GLN A 246 -4.63 6.78 -13.60
C GLN A 246 -4.23 7.65 -12.42
N SER A 247 -3.72 8.85 -12.70
CA SER A 247 -3.37 9.83 -11.67
C SER A 247 -4.45 10.91 -11.52
N TYR A 248 -4.72 11.30 -10.28
CA TYR A 248 -5.63 12.38 -9.91
C TYR A 248 -4.89 13.45 -9.10
N SER A 249 -5.57 14.56 -8.81
CA SER A 249 -5.01 15.65 -7.99
C SER A 249 -5.15 15.33 -6.49
N LEU A 250 -4.02 15.11 -5.80
CA LEU A 250 -4.03 14.98 -4.33
C LEU A 250 -4.58 16.24 -3.64
N PRO A 251 -4.25 17.47 -4.08
CA PRO A 251 -4.90 18.68 -3.58
C PRO A 251 -6.43 18.66 -3.70
N GLU A 252 -6.99 18.15 -4.79
CA GLU A 252 -8.45 18.04 -4.96
C GLU A 252 -9.06 17.10 -3.91
N PHE A 253 -8.48 15.91 -3.70
CA PHE A 253 -8.95 14.97 -2.67
C PHE A 253 -8.87 15.57 -1.26
N LYS A 254 -7.81 16.32 -0.95
CA LYS A 254 -7.69 17.07 0.31
C LYS A 254 -8.79 18.14 0.45
N ALA A 255 -9.06 18.88 -0.62
CA ALA A 255 -10.10 19.92 -0.64
C ALA A 255 -11.50 19.33 -0.44
N LEU A 256 -11.83 18.24 -1.15
CA LEU A 256 -13.10 17.51 -0.96
C LEU A 256 -13.22 16.96 0.46
N GLY A 257 -12.13 16.44 1.02
CA GLY A 257 -12.08 16.00 2.42
C GLY A 257 -12.43 17.13 3.36
N LYS A 258 -11.82 18.31 3.21
CA LYS A 258 -12.13 19.50 4.02
C LYS A 258 -13.59 19.92 3.90
N LEU A 259 -14.16 19.96 2.69
CA LEU A 259 -15.56 20.31 2.46
C LEU A 259 -16.54 19.33 3.10
N ALA A 260 -16.20 18.03 3.11
CA ALA A 260 -17.02 16.98 3.70
C ALA A 260 -16.76 16.74 5.19
N GLY A 261 -15.79 17.44 5.80
CA GLY A 261 -15.29 17.15 7.14
C GLY A 261 -14.73 15.71 7.26
N ALA A 262 -14.09 15.21 6.21
CA ALA A 262 -13.59 13.84 6.07
C ALA A 262 -12.09 13.81 5.73
N THR A 263 -11.44 12.67 5.93
CA THR A 263 -10.02 12.49 5.56
C THR A 263 -9.88 12.17 4.07
N VAL A 264 -8.66 12.31 3.53
CA VAL A 264 -8.35 11.87 2.15
C VAL A 264 -8.74 10.41 1.94
N ASN A 265 -8.46 9.54 2.93
CA ASN A 265 -8.81 8.12 2.85
C ASN A 265 -10.33 7.88 2.75
N ASP A 266 -11.14 8.66 3.47
CA ASP A 266 -12.60 8.54 3.41
C ASP A 266 -13.12 8.97 2.03
N VAL A 267 -12.55 10.04 1.45
CA VAL A 267 -12.88 10.48 0.08
C VAL A 267 -12.45 9.42 -0.93
N THR A 268 -11.25 8.84 -0.80
CA THR A 268 -10.78 7.74 -1.65
C THR A 268 -11.75 6.57 -1.61
N LEU A 269 -12.15 6.11 -0.42
CA LEU A 269 -13.11 5.02 -0.27
C LEU A 269 -14.46 5.35 -0.90
N ALA A 270 -14.96 6.60 -0.75
CA ALA A 270 -16.22 7.02 -1.34
C ALA A 270 -16.18 7.10 -2.89
N VAL A 271 -15.05 7.55 -3.45
CA VAL A 271 -14.83 7.55 -4.90
C VAL A 271 -14.72 6.13 -5.43
N CYS A 272 -13.93 5.26 -4.78
CA CYS A 272 -13.85 3.83 -5.12
C CYS A 272 -15.22 3.15 -5.03
N ALA A 273 -16.00 3.42 -3.98
CA ALA A 273 -17.34 2.89 -3.81
C ALA A 273 -18.29 3.32 -4.94
N GLY A 274 -18.24 4.60 -5.34
CA GLY A 274 -18.99 5.09 -6.49
C GLY A 274 -18.58 4.42 -7.80
N ALA A 275 -17.28 4.23 -8.01
CA ALA A 275 -16.75 3.56 -9.19
C ALA A 275 -17.17 2.08 -9.25
N LEU A 276 -17.02 1.36 -8.14
CA LEU A 276 -17.43 -0.04 -7.98
C LEU A 276 -18.94 -0.21 -8.17
N ARG A 277 -19.77 0.69 -7.60
CA ARG A 277 -21.23 0.67 -7.81
C ARG A 277 -21.56 0.78 -9.29
N ARG A 278 -20.97 1.76 -10.01
CA ARG A 278 -21.20 1.96 -11.45
C ARG A 278 -20.74 0.77 -12.28
N TYR A 279 -19.58 0.21 -11.95
CA TYR A 279 -19.03 -0.97 -12.62
C TYR A 279 -19.93 -2.20 -12.40
N LEU A 280 -20.41 -2.44 -11.19
CA LEU A 280 -21.28 -3.58 -10.90
C LEU A 280 -22.67 -3.41 -11.51
N LEU A 281 -23.22 -2.18 -11.53
CA LEU A 281 -24.47 -1.89 -12.22
C LEU A 281 -24.36 -2.12 -13.73
N SER A 282 -23.25 -1.72 -14.37
CA SER A 282 -23.05 -1.95 -15.82
C SER A 282 -22.94 -3.42 -16.19
N HIS A 283 -22.70 -4.30 -15.21
CA HIS A 283 -22.66 -5.75 -15.38
C HIS A 283 -23.88 -6.47 -14.78
N ASN A 284 -24.92 -5.75 -14.34
CA ASN A 284 -26.08 -6.31 -13.63
C ASN A 284 -25.69 -7.22 -12.45
N ALA A 285 -24.61 -6.86 -11.74
CA ALA A 285 -23.95 -7.68 -10.73
C ALA A 285 -23.83 -6.97 -9.36
N LEU A 286 -24.53 -5.85 -9.15
CA LEU A 286 -24.52 -5.13 -7.88
C LEU A 286 -25.31 -5.93 -6.83
N PRO A 287 -24.70 -6.35 -5.70
CA PRO A 287 -25.44 -6.99 -4.62
C PRO A 287 -26.41 -6.02 -3.92
N THR A 288 -27.46 -6.55 -3.31
CA THR A 288 -28.41 -5.77 -2.49
C THR A 288 -27.74 -5.19 -1.24
N LYS A 289 -26.84 -5.95 -0.62
CA LYS A 289 -26.04 -5.48 0.53
C LYS A 289 -24.82 -4.68 0.04
N PRO A 290 -24.32 -3.70 0.82
CA PRO A 290 -23.11 -2.97 0.45
C PRO A 290 -21.89 -3.89 0.34
N LEU A 291 -20.97 -3.58 -0.57
CA LEU A 291 -19.65 -4.19 -0.57
C LEU A 291 -18.88 -3.81 0.70
N VAL A 292 -17.99 -4.68 1.13
CA VAL A 292 -17.06 -4.48 2.24
C VAL A 292 -15.64 -4.44 1.70
N ALA A 293 -14.90 -3.39 2.02
CA ALA A 293 -13.48 -3.28 1.72
C ALA A 293 -12.62 -3.73 2.89
N MET A 294 -11.53 -4.44 2.60
CA MET A 294 -10.41 -4.59 3.53
C MET A 294 -9.46 -3.40 3.34
N VAL A 295 -9.18 -2.69 4.42
CA VAL A 295 -8.36 -1.47 4.43
C VAL A 295 -7.20 -1.64 5.41
N PRO A 296 -5.94 -1.56 4.94
CA PRO A 296 -4.79 -1.53 5.82
C PRO A 296 -4.74 -0.21 6.60
N VAL A 297 -4.56 -0.28 7.92
CA VAL A 297 -4.33 0.88 8.77
C VAL A 297 -2.93 0.82 9.38
N SER A 298 -2.21 1.95 9.26
CA SER A 298 -0.87 2.10 9.80
C SER A 298 -0.91 2.05 11.33
N LEU A 299 -0.01 1.27 11.93
CA LEU A 299 0.18 1.20 13.38
C LEU A 299 1.22 2.20 13.89
N HIS A 300 1.64 3.18 13.07
CA HIS A 300 2.67 4.15 13.42
C HIS A 300 2.15 5.20 14.41
N SER A 301 2.25 4.85 15.68
CA SER A 301 2.50 5.76 16.80
C SER A 301 3.68 5.15 17.55
N GLU A 302 4.77 5.91 17.71
CA GLU A 302 6.05 5.57 18.37
C GLU A 302 7.18 4.96 17.51
N GLY A 303 7.94 5.84 16.83
CA GLY A 303 9.41 5.79 16.78
C GLY A 303 10.18 4.62 16.16
N GLY A 304 9.54 3.56 15.64
CA GLY A 304 10.25 2.38 15.12
C GLY A 304 10.58 2.41 13.62
N GLU A 305 11.83 2.12 13.26
CA GLU A 305 12.25 1.82 11.88
C GLU A 305 11.72 0.43 11.43
N GLY A 306 11.13 0.38 10.22
CA GLY A 306 11.06 -0.82 9.35
C GLY A 306 10.31 -2.06 9.84
N GLY A 307 9.13 -2.33 9.27
CA GLY A 307 8.44 -3.62 9.37
C GLY A 307 6.96 -3.50 8.97
N ASN A 308 6.34 -4.61 8.57
CA ASN A 308 4.93 -4.72 8.15
C ASN A 308 3.96 -4.49 9.34
N GLN A 309 4.01 -3.30 9.93
CA GLN A 309 3.26 -2.86 11.11
C GLN A 309 1.92 -2.28 10.67
N ILE A 310 1.11 -3.15 10.08
CA ILE A 310 -0.17 -2.83 9.48
C ILE A 310 -1.20 -3.75 10.11
N ALA A 311 -2.24 -3.17 10.70
CA ALA A 311 -3.44 -3.92 11.03
C ALA A 311 -4.42 -3.79 9.86
N MET A 312 -5.11 -4.87 9.53
CA MET A 312 -6.19 -4.84 8.55
C MET A 312 -7.51 -4.63 9.28
N VAL A 313 -8.35 -3.74 8.75
CA VAL A 313 -9.75 -3.57 9.18
C VAL A 313 -10.68 -3.76 8.00
N THR A 314 -11.96 -4.01 8.27
CA THR A 314 -13.02 -4.00 7.26
C THR A 314 -13.86 -2.73 7.37
N THR A 315 -14.44 -2.28 6.25
CA THR A 315 -15.38 -1.16 6.22
C THR A 315 -16.43 -1.36 5.13
N GLU A 316 -17.67 -0.98 5.41
CA GLU A 316 -18.72 -0.95 4.39
C GLU A 316 -18.48 0.20 3.40
N LEU A 317 -18.61 -0.09 2.11
CA LEU A 317 -18.49 0.87 1.03
C LEU A 317 -19.83 1.54 0.67
N ALA A 318 -20.93 1.19 1.33
CA ALA A 318 -22.25 1.77 1.08
C ALA A 318 -22.62 1.80 -0.43
N THR A 319 -22.26 0.73 -1.16
CA THR A 319 -22.48 0.63 -2.62
C THR A 319 -23.94 0.43 -2.98
N ASP A 320 -24.82 0.20 -2.02
CA ASP A 320 -26.28 0.21 -2.09
C ASP A 320 -26.84 1.66 -2.22
N ILE A 321 -26.10 2.67 -1.76
CA ILE A 321 -26.53 4.06 -1.71
C ILE A 321 -26.19 4.82 -3.01
N THR A 322 -27.23 5.43 -3.61
CA THR A 322 -27.09 6.27 -4.82
C THR A 322 -26.47 7.63 -4.50
N ASP A 323 -26.95 8.33 -3.47
CA ASP A 323 -26.49 9.68 -3.13
C ASP A 323 -25.02 9.68 -2.66
N PRO A 324 -24.13 10.46 -3.31
CA PRO A 324 -22.70 10.45 -3.02
C PRO A 324 -22.33 11.03 -1.64
N ILE A 325 -23.15 11.94 -1.10
CA ILE A 325 -22.89 12.57 0.21
C ILE A 325 -23.27 11.59 1.32
N GLU A 326 -24.42 10.95 1.20
CA GLU A 326 -24.88 9.92 2.12
C GLU A 326 -23.96 8.68 2.08
N ARG A 327 -23.51 8.28 0.89
CA ARG A 327 -22.50 7.22 0.72
C ARG A 327 -21.21 7.57 1.47
N LEU A 328 -20.66 8.77 1.27
CA LEU A 328 -19.46 9.24 1.99
C LEU A 328 -19.69 9.28 3.51
N ARG A 329 -20.85 9.76 3.97
CA ARG A 329 -21.19 9.81 5.40
C ARG A 329 -21.20 8.42 6.04
N ARG A 330 -21.83 7.44 5.38
CA ARG A 330 -21.90 6.04 5.87
C ARG A 330 -20.53 5.37 5.88
N ILE A 331 -19.73 5.55 4.83
CA ILE A 331 -18.34 5.06 4.77
C ILE A 331 -17.50 5.65 5.90
N LYS A 332 -17.54 6.98 6.10
CA LYS A 332 -16.81 7.66 7.17
C LYS A 332 -17.21 7.13 8.55
N LYS A 333 -18.51 6.89 8.78
CA LYS A 333 -19.01 6.30 10.03
C LYS A 333 -18.42 4.89 10.23
N SER A 334 -18.52 4.03 9.22
CA SER A 334 -17.98 2.66 9.25
C SER A 334 -16.47 2.65 9.53
N MET A 335 -15.69 3.50 8.85
CA MET A 335 -14.25 3.64 9.10
C MET A 335 -13.92 4.16 10.50
N THR A 336 -14.72 5.08 11.05
CA THR A 336 -14.55 5.57 12.43
C THR A 336 -14.75 4.43 13.42
N VAL A 337 -15.82 3.64 13.27
CA VAL A 337 -16.11 2.47 14.12
C VAL A 337 -14.96 1.45 14.05
N ALA A 338 -14.49 1.12 12.84
CA ALA A 338 -13.39 0.19 12.64
C ALA A 338 -12.08 0.67 13.28
N LYS A 339 -11.74 1.96 13.15
CA LYS A 339 -10.56 2.56 13.78
C LYS A 339 -10.68 2.63 15.30
N ASP A 340 -11.84 2.98 15.83
CA ASP A 340 -12.08 3.09 17.27
C ASP A 340 -11.98 1.74 17.99
N ARG A 341 -12.36 0.65 17.30
CA ARG A 341 -12.15 -0.72 17.81
C ARG A 341 -10.67 -1.00 18.04
N LEU A 342 -9.81 -0.63 17.08
CA LEU A 342 -8.37 -0.79 17.24
C LEU A 342 -7.76 0.22 18.21
N ARG A 343 -8.30 1.44 18.31
CA ARG A 343 -7.72 2.54 19.12
C ARG A 343 -7.53 2.15 20.59
N LYS A 344 -8.39 1.26 21.11
CA LYS A 344 -8.36 0.78 22.49
C LYS A 344 -7.31 -0.31 22.76
N MET A 345 -6.67 -0.83 21.70
CA MET A 345 -5.77 -1.99 21.76
C MET A 345 -4.29 -1.58 21.71
N GLY A 346 -3.45 -2.33 22.41
CA GLY A 346 -1.99 -2.25 22.27
C GLY A 346 -1.51 -2.68 20.87
N LYS A 347 -0.26 -2.38 20.50
CA LYS A 347 0.27 -2.74 19.15
C LYS A 347 0.24 -4.25 18.89
N THR A 348 0.75 -5.05 19.83
CA THR A 348 0.73 -6.53 19.77
C THR A 348 -0.70 -7.06 19.68
N GLU A 349 -1.60 -6.47 20.46
CA GLU A 349 -3.02 -6.82 20.50
C GLU A 349 -3.72 -6.54 19.16
N LYS A 350 -3.47 -5.37 18.53
CA LYS A 350 -4.00 -5.04 17.19
C LYS A 350 -3.56 -6.05 16.15
N MET A 351 -2.30 -6.47 16.18
CA MET A 351 -1.77 -7.48 15.26
C MET A 351 -2.46 -8.83 15.49
N ALA A 352 -2.62 -9.25 16.74
CA ALA A 352 -3.32 -10.48 17.10
C ALA A 352 -4.80 -10.44 16.70
N TYR A 353 -5.49 -9.33 16.94
CA TYR A 353 -6.88 -9.11 16.50
C TYR A 353 -7.02 -9.22 14.99
N SER A 354 -6.16 -8.54 14.23
CA SER A 354 -6.17 -8.59 12.77
C SER A 354 -5.85 -9.99 12.24
N ALA A 355 -4.92 -10.70 12.88
CA ALA A 355 -4.60 -12.08 12.55
C ALA A 355 -5.82 -13.00 12.78
N ALA A 356 -6.47 -12.91 13.94
CA ALA A 356 -7.63 -13.75 14.26
C ALA A 356 -8.85 -13.47 13.38
N THR A 357 -9.13 -12.21 13.06
CA THR A 357 -10.34 -11.80 12.34
C THR A 357 -10.26 -11.98 10.82
N LEU A 358 -9.06 -11.85 10.24
CA LEU A 358 -8.88 -11.82 8.79
C LEU A 358 -7.87 -12.85 8.28
N GLN A 359 -6.69 -12.98 8.90
CA GLN A 359 -5.62 -13.82 8.36
C GLN A 359 -5.85 -15.32 8.64
N ALA A 360 -6.21 -15.67 9.88
CA ALA A 360 -6.49 -17.03 10.32
C ALA A 360 -7.65 -17.68 9.53
N PRO A 361 -8.81 -17.01 9.31
CA PRO A 361 -9.88 -17.60 8.50
C PRO A 361 -9.58 -17.59 6.99
N ALA A 362 -8.65 -16.75 6.48
CA ALA A 362 -8.42 -16.63 5.04
C ALA A 362 -7.99 -17.95 4.38
N LEU A 363 -7.04 -18.68 4.98
CA LEU A 363 -6.54 -19.93 4.40
C LEU A 363 -7.60 -21.04 4.34
N PRO A 364 -8.31 -21.37 5.44
CA PRO A 364 -9.41 -22.34 5.38
C PRO A 364 -10.50 -21.97 4.38
N LEU A 365 -10.91 -20.69 4.32
CA LEU A 365 -11.91 -20.24 3.35
C LEU A 365 -11.44 -20.41 1.91
N MET A 366 -10.15 -20.17 1.67
CA MET A 366 -9.54 -20.33 0.36
C MET A 366 -9.47 -21.81 -0.04
N MET A 367 -9.00 -22.68 0.85
CA MET A 367 -8.82 -24.11 0.58
C MET A 367 -10.14 -24.89 0.47
N THR A 368 -11.18 -24.46 1.19
CA THR A 368 -12.49 -25.15 1.21
C THR A 368 -13.48 -24.63 0.17
N GLY A 369 -13.16 -23.53 -0.52
CA GLY A 369 -14.08 -22.85 -1.43
C GLY A 369 -15.18 -22.03 -0.75
N LEU A 370 -15.23 -22.03 0.58
CA LEU A 370 -16.24 -21.29 1.35
C LEU A 370 -16.14 -19.77 1.17
N GLY A 371 -14.96 -19.25 0.77
CA GLY A 371 -14.78 -17.84 0.44
C GLY A 371 -15.73 -17.30 -0.65
N LYS A 372 -16.30 -18.18 -1.48
CA LYS A 372 -17.32 -17.82 -2.49
C LYS A 372 -18.67 -17.47 -1.86
N ARG A 373 -19.03 -18.14 -0.76
CA ARG A 373 -20.34 -18.00 -0.08
C ARG A 373 -20.28 -17.08 1.13
N ALA A 374 -19.15 -17.07 1.83
CA ALA A 374 -18.92 -16.26 3.02
C ALA A 374 -17.58 -15.49 2.89
N PRO A 375 -17.51 -14.50 1.98
CA PRO A 375 -16.29 -13.72 1.82
C PRO A 375 -15.99 -12.87 3.07
N LEU A 376 -14.70 -12.71 3.40
CA LEU A 376 -14.27 -11.79 4.46
C LEU A 376 -14.42 -10.32 4.03
N CYS A 377 -14.18 -10.05 2.76
CA CYS A 377 -14.33 -8.75 2.10
C CYS A 377 -14.54 -8.95 0.60
N ASN A 378 -15.00 -7.94 -0.11
CA ASN A 378 -15.19 -7.98 -1.57
C ASN A 378 -13.98 -7.47 -2.34
N VAL A 379 -13.23 -6.54 -1.75
CA VAL A 379 -12.15 -5.81 -2.40
C VAL A 379 -11.14 -5.35 -1.35
N THR A 380 -9.87 -5.28 -1.71
CA THR A 380 -8.86 -4.59 -0.89
C THR A 380 -8.62 -3.19 -1.44
N ILE A 381 -8.68 -2.19 -0.55
CA ILE A 381 -8.37 -0.80 -0.88
C ILE A 381 -7.27 -0.31 0.05
N SER A 382 -6.08 -0.06 -0.50
CA SER A 382 -4.89 0.34 0.24
C SER A 382 -4.38 1.71 -0.20
N ASN A 383 -3.72 2.43 0.71
CA ASN A 383 -3.12 3.73 0.45
C ASN A 383 -1.65 3.72 0.88
N VAL A 384 -0.75 3.91 -0.09
CA VAL A 384 0.70 3.90 0.09
C VAL A 384 1.22 5.33 0.00
N PRO A 385 1.62 5.95 1.12
CA PRO A 385 2.18 7.30 1.09
C PRO A 385 3.55 7.28 0.42
N GLY A 386 3.72 8.05 -0.65
CA GLY A 386 5.00 8.27 -1.33
C GLY A 386 5.62 9.62 -1.00
N ALA A 387 6.70 9.96 -1.73
CA ALA A 387 7.49 11.16 -1.47
C ALA A 387 6.72 12.45 -1.83
N PRO A 388 6.76 13.50 -0.97
CA PRO A 388 6.12 14.78 -1.28
C PRO A 388 6.99 15.66 -2.20
N GLN A 389 8.29 15.41 -2.29
CA GLN A 389 9.18 16.14 -3.19
C GLN A 389 9.26 15.48 -4.57
N THR A 390 9.55 16.28 -5.60
CA THR A 390 9.94 15.75 -6.91
C THR A 390 11.27 15.03 -6.80
N LEU A 391 11.33 13.83 -7.38
CA LEU A 391 12.50 12.96 -7.37
C LEU A 391 13.08 12.80 -8.78
N TYR A 392 14.39 12.58 -8.83
CA TYR A 392 15.16 12.40 -10.06
C TYR A 392 16.03 11.14 -9.95
N LEU A 393 16.03 10.36 -11.03
CA LEU A 393 16.93 9.22 -11.24
C LEU A 393 17.89 9.55 -12.36
N GLN A 394 19.19 9.68 -12.05
CA GLN A 394 20.23 10.00 -13.04
C GLN A 394 19.87 11.23 -13.92
N GLY A 395 19.19 12.21 -13.33
CA GLY A 395 18.73 13.45 -13.98
C GLY A 395 17.37 13.34 -14.68
N ALA A 396 16.84 12.13 -14.85
CA ALA A 396 15.48 11.91 -15.33
C ALA A 396 14.47 12.18 -14.21
N ARG A 397 13.47 13.02 -14.48
CA ARG A 397 12.43 13.39 -13.51
C ARG A 397 11.41 12.27 -13.39
N LEU A 398 11.13 11.80 -12.18
CA LEU A 398 9.99 10.94 -11.90
C LEU A 398 8.70 11.76 -12.06
N ASP A 399 7.83 11.36 -12.97
CA ASP A 399 6.56 12.04 -13.24
C ASP A 399 5.39 11.33 -12.56
N GLU A 400 5.35 10.00 -12.64
CA GLU A 400 4.25 9.18 -12.12
C GLU A 400 4.80 7.93 -11.43
N ALA A 401 4.13 7.50 -10.36
CA ALA A 401 4.44 6.27 -9.64
C ALA A 401 3.14 5.54 -9.31
N TYR A 402 2.93 4.40 -9.97
CA TYR A 402 1.73 3.57 -9.83
C TYR A 402 2.03 2.30 -9.03
N PRO A 403 1.24 1.99 -8.00
CA PRO A 403 1.37 0.76 -7.26
C PRO A 403 0.64 -0.38 -7.98
N VAL A 404 1.23 -1.57 -7.97
CA VAL A 404 0.63 -2.80 -8.50
C VAL A 404 0.60 -3.83 -7.39
N SER A 405 -0.60 -4.20 -6.97
CA SER A 405 -0.86 -5.04 -5.80
C SER A 405 -1.33 -6.44 -6.21
N ILE A 406 -1.81 -7.23 -5.25
CA ILE A 406 -2.09 -8.65 -5.43
C ILE A 406 -3.61 -8.92 -5.46
N PRO A 407 -4.15 -9.46 -6.57
CA PRO A 407 -5.40 -10.20 -6.57
C PRO A 407 -5.20 -11.63 -6.08
N MET A 408 -6.16 -12.13 -5.32
CA MET A 408 -6.18 -13.49 -4.77
C MET A 408 -7.50 -14.19 -5.11
N ASP A 409 -7.56 -15.51 -4.91
CA ASP A 409 -8.84 -16.20 -4.94
C ASP A 409 -9.80 -15.56 -3.93
N TYR A 410 -11.06 -15.43 -4.34
CA TYR A 410 -12.11 -14.77 -3.57
C TYR A 410 -11.87 -13.27 -3.30
N ASN A 411 -10.86 -12.66 -3.92
CA ASN A 411 -10.61 -11.23 -3.90
C ASN A 411 -9.99 -10.81 -5.25
N ALA A 412 -10.81 -10.88 -6.30
CA ALA A 412 -10.37 -10.81 -7.69
C ALA A 412 -9.94 -9.41 -8.14
N LEU A 413 -10.20 -8.37 -7.34
CA LEU A 413 -9.86 -6.98 -7.59
C LEU A 413 -9.15 -6.38 -6.39
N ASN A 414 -8.01 -5.73 -6.64
CA ASN A 414 -7.30 -4.93 -5.66
C ASN A 414 -7.15 -3.50 -6.18
N ILE A 415 -7.42 -2.53 -5.32
CA ILE A 415 -7.27 -1.10 -5.59
C ILE A 415 -6.20 -0.58 -4.65
N THR A 416 -5.12 -0.06 -5.20
CA THR A 416 -4.06 0.58 -4.41
C THR A 416 -3.87 2.00 -4.89
N VAL A 417 -3.89 2.95 -3.98
CA VAL A 417 -3.58 4.34 -4.27
C VAL A 417 -2.23 4.71 -3.70
N SER A 418 -1.51 5.62 -4.36
CA SER A 418 -0.27 6.19 -3.83
C SER A 418 -0.15 7.67 -4.13
N SER A 419 0.41 8.42 -3.18
CA SER A 419 0.70 9.85 -3.36
C SER A 419 2.14 10.07 -3.80
N TYR A 420 2.37 10.98 -4.76
CA TYR A 420 3.70 11.45 -5.14
C TYR A 420 3.63 12.91 -5.56
N GLY A 421 4.30 13.80 -4.83
CA GLY A 421 4.08 15.24 -4.95
C GLY A 421 2.59 15.59 -4.80
N ASP A 422 2.05 16.31 -5.78
CA ASP A 422 0.61 16.62 -5.87
C ASP A 422 -0.20 15.58 -6.65
N SER A 423 0.44 14.52 -7.15
CA SER A 423 -0.21 13.42 -7.86
C SER A 423 -0.74 12.37 -6.88
N PHE A 424 -1.94 11.86 -7.17
CA PHE A 424 -2.57 10.78 -6.45
C PHE A 424 -2.93 9.66 -7.43
N ALA A 425 -2.02 8.70 -7.53
CA ALA A 425 -2.08 7.57 -8.44
C ALA A 425 -3.05 6.50 -7.93
N PHE A 426 -3.97 6.05 -8.77
CA PHE A 426 -4.82 4.89 -8.55
C PHE A 426 -4.34 3.76 -9.44
N GLY A 427 -3.97 2.63 -8.83
CA GLY A 427 -3.69 1.37 -9.49
C GLY A 427 -4.80 0.36 -9.24
N PHE A 428 -5.38 -0.15 -10.32
CA PHE A 428 -6.38 -1.22 -10.28
C PHE A 428 -5.77 -2.47 -10.92
N ILE A 429 -5.72 -3.55 -10.16
CA ILE A 429 -5.22 -4.84 -10.61
C ILE A 429 -6.27 -5.90 -10.35
N ALA A 430 -6.56 -6.70 -11.35
CA ALA A 430 -7.57 -7.75 -11.24
C ALA A 430 -7.24 -8.99 -12.06
N CYS A 431 -7.93 -10.08 -11.76
CA CYS A 431 -8.04 -11.23 -12.66
C CYS A 431 -8.70 -10.80 -13.97
N ARG A 432 -8.00 -10.95 -15.10
CA ARG A 432 -8.50 -10.49 -16.41
C ARG A 432 -9.79 -11.19 -16.83
N ARG A 433 -9.95 -12.48 -16.46
CA ARG A 433 -11.15 -13.28 -16.74
C ARG A 433 -12.34 -12.82 -15.90
N THR A 434 -12.13 -12.61 -14.60
CA THR A 434 -13.20 -12.39 -13.63
C THR A 434 -13.71 -10.95 -13.62
N VAL A 435 -12.85 -9.98 -13.95
CA VAL A 435 -13.18 -8.55 -13.95
C VAL A 435 -13.04 -8.02 -15.38
N PRO A 436 -13.99 -8.36 -16.28
CA PRO A 436 -13.93 -7.98 -17.68
C PRO A 436 -14.01 -6.46 -17.85
N GLY A 437 -13.24 -5.93 -18.79
CA GLY A 437 -13.30 -4.50 -19.08
C GLY A 437 -12.79 -3.58 -17.95
N LEU A 438 -11.90 -4.07 -17.06
CA LEU A 438 -11.34 -3.31 -15.94
C LEU A 438 -10.90 -1.87 -16.29
N GLN A 439 -10.47 -1.60 -17.52
CA GLN A 439 -10.15 -0.23 -17.98
C GLN A 439 -11.28 0.78 -17.78
N ARG A 440 -12.55 0.35 -17.86
CA ARG A 440 -13.72 1.21 -17.62
C ARG A 440 -13.81 1.66 -16.16
N MET A 441 -13.07 1.03 -15.24
CA MET A 441 -12.98 1.48 -13.86
C MET A 441 -12.45 2.91 -13.77
N ILE A 442 -11.55 3.33 -14.67
CA ILE A 442 -11.06 4.72 -14.73
C ILE A 442 -12.24 5.67 -15.02
N ASP A 443 -13.05 5.38 -16.05
CA ASP A 443 -14.21 6.21 -16.37
C ASP A 443 -15.23 6.25 -15.21
N HIS A 444 -15.40 5.13 -14.51
CA HIS A 444 -16.28 5.05 -13.35
C HIS A 444 -15.73 5.83 -12.15
N THR A 445 -14.42 5.85 -11.96
CA THR A 445 -13.72 6.68 -10.96
C THR A 445 -13.86 8.16 -11.29
N ASP A 446 -13.67 8.55 -12.55
CA ASP A 446 -13.85 9.93 -13.01
C ASP A 446 -15.29 10.41 -12.77
N ALA A 447 -16.27 9.58 -13.14
CA ALA A 447 -17.68 9.87 -12.93
C ALA A 447 -18.04 9.98 -11.43
N ALA A 448 -17.50 9.09 -10.58
CA ALA A 448 -17.73 9.11 -9.14
C ALA A 448 -17.10 10.34 -8.47
N LEU A 449 -15.88 10.73 -8.88
CA LEU A 449 -15.21 11.93 -8.39
C LEU A 449 -15.97 13.21 -8.83
N ALA A 450 -16.40 13.28 -10.09
CA ALA A 450 -17.20 14.39 -10.60
C ALA A 450 -18.55 14.50 -9.89
N GLU A 451 -19.23 13.38 -9.64
CA GLU A 451 -20.49 13.31 -8.89
C GLU A 451 -20.31 13.84 -7.45
N LEU A 452 -19.28 13.37 -6.73
CA LEU A 452 -19.01 13.80 -5.36
C LEU A 452 -18.66 15.30 -5.29
N ARG A 453 -17.80 15.77 -6.21
CA ARG A 453 -17.44 17.19 -6.34
C ARG A 453 -18.66 18.07 -6.60
N LYS A 454 -19.54 17.67 -7.53
CA LYS A 454 -20.77 18.40 -7.83
C LYS A 454 -21.71 18.46 -6.61
N ALA A 455 -21.85 17.36 -5.89
CA ALA A 455 -22.72 17.30 -4.71
C ALA A 455 -22.18 18.16 -3.55
N LEU A 456 -20.87 18.17 -3.30
CA LEU A 456 -20.25 19.02 -2.29
C LEU A 456 -20.26 20.51 -2.70
N GLY A 457 -20.06 20.82 -3.98
CA GLY A 457 -20.09 22.20 -4.50
C GLY A 457 -21.48 22.85 -4.47
N LYS A 458 -22.56 22.06 -4.51
CA LYS A 458 -23.94 22.55 -4.36
C LYS A 458 -24.32 22.86 -2.90
N LYS A 459 -23.56 22.35 -1.93
CA LYS A 459 -23.83 22.58 -0.51
C LYS A 459 -23.33 23.99 -0.16
N LYS A 460 -24.22 24.99 -0.18
CA LYS A 460 -23.97 26.27 0.51
C LYS A 460 -23.50 25.96 1.94
N PRO A 461 -22.57 26.73 2.52
CA PRO A 461 -22.20 26.54 3.91
C PRO A 461 -23.48 26.66 4.73
N THR A 462 -23.95 25.55 5.29
CA THR A 462 -24.96 25.58 6.34
C THR A 462 -24.33 26.37 7.46
N THR A 463 -24.76 27.63 7.61
CA THR A 463 -24.49 28.47 8.76
C THR A 463 -24.82 27.66 10.00
N ALA A 464 -23.79 27.21 10.71
CA ALA A 464 -23.96 26.70 12.05
C ALA A 464 -24.57 27.84 12.88
N ASN A 465 -25.77 27.62 13.40
CA ASN A 465 -26.42 28.51 14.36
C ASN A 465 -25.42 28.83 15.47
N THR A 466 -25.00 30.08 15.52
CA THR A 466 -24.30 30.64 16.68
C THR A 466 -25.37 30.86 17.76
N PRO A 467 -25.24 30.31 18.97
CA PRO A 467 -26.10 30.68 20.07
C PRO A 467 -25.78 32.13 20.45
N THR A 468 -26.78 33.00 20.34
CA THR A 468 -26.73 34.38 20.84
C THR A 468 -26.58 34.33 22.35
N ALA A 469 -25.43 34.74 22.88
CA ALA A 469 -25.23 34.98 24.30
C ALA A 469 -24.86 36.46 24.53
N THR A 470 -25.89 37.26 24.77
CA THR A 470 -25.77 38.55 25.47
C THR A 470 -25.41 38.30 26.93
N ALA A 471 -24.23 38.74 27.37
CA ALA A 471 -23.97 38.98 28.79
C ALA A 471 -22.90 40.05 29.01
N LYS A 472 -23.25 41.02 29.84
CA LYS A 472 -22.53 42.26 30.19
C LYS A 472 -21.18 41.98 30.88
N LEU A 473 -20.14 42.72 30.49
CA LEU A 473 -18.87 42.81 31.21
C LEU A 473 -18.97 43.83 32.37
N LYS A 474 -18.59 43.40 33.57
CA LYS A 474 -18.13 44.28 34.66
C LYS A 474 -16.64 43.98 34.94
N PRO A 475 -15.83 44.98 35.31
CA PRO A 475 -14.38 44.82 35.42
C PRO A 475 -13.97 44.35 36.83
N SER A 476 -12.91 43.54 36.92
CA SER A 476 -12.23 43.24 38.19
C SER A 476 -10.72 43.23 38.00
N SER A 477 -10.05 43.95 38.88
CA SER A 477 -8.62 44.21 39.01
C SER A 477 -7.87 43.11 39.75
N ALA A 478 -6.65 42.74 39.31
CA ALA A 478 -5.58 42.27 40.20
C ALA A 478 -4.19 42.32 39.53
N LYS A 479 -3.19 42.67 40.35
CA LYS A 479 -1.81 43.06 40.05
C LYS A 479 -0.90 41.90 39.64
N VAL A 480 0.06 42.19 38.76
CA VAL A 480 1.20 41.32 38.39
C VAL A 480 2.44 41.70 39.22
N LYS A 481 3.07 40.71 39.86
CA LYS A 481 4.44 40.80 40.43
C LYS A 481 5.43 40.10 39.51
N ALA A 482 6.56 40.74 39.26
CA ALA A 482 7.67 40.26 38.44
C ALA A 482 8.62 39.33 39.22
N ALA A 483 9.30 38.43 38.51
CA ALA A 483 10.41 37.59 39.02
C ALA A 483 11.70 37.83 38.18
N PRO A 484 12.91 37.67 38.75
CA PRO A 484 14.13 38.25 38.19
C PRO A 484 14.96 37.28 37.32
N THR A 485 15.69 37.89 36.38
CA THR A 485 16.62 37.32 35.40
C THR A 485 18.00 37.01 36.00
N LYS A 486 18.60 35.85 35.67
CA LYS A 486 20.03 35.55 35.89
C LYS A 486 20.77 35.52 34.55
N ALA A 487 21.85 36.30 34.48
CA ALA A 487 22.76 36.41 33.34
C ALA A 487 23.83 35.31 33.37
N THR A 488 24.18 34.77 32.20
CA THR A 488 25.31 33.85 32.01
C THR A 488 26.36 34.53 31.14
N LYS A 489 27.58 34.72 31.69
CA LYS A 489 28.73 35.34 31.03
C LYS A 489 29.38 34.36 30.03
N ILE A 490 29.63 34.85 28.82
CA ILE A 490 30.46 34.20 27.80
C ILE A 490 31.93 34.55 28.06
N LYS A 491 32.81 33.53 28.12
CA LYS A 491 34.27 33.70 28.13
C LYS A 491 34.83 33.33 26.75
N VAL A 492 35.51 34.29 26.14
CA VAL A 492 36.31 34.15 24.90
C VAL A 492 37.72 33.72 25.29
N ALA A 493 38.26 32.68 24.65
CA ALA A 493 39.67 32.30 24.75
C ALA A 493 40.43 32.78 23.50
N LYS A 494 41.57 33.44 23.72
CA LYS A 494 42.54 33.89 22.70
C LYS A 494 43.45 32.73 22.23
N PRO A 495 44.05 32.85 21.03
CA PRO A 495 44.91 31.83 20.44
C PRO A 495 46.33 31.87 21.01
N LYS A 496 47.06 30.76 20.89
CA LYS A 496 48.52 30.71 21.01
C LYS A 496 49.14 30.14 19.74
N ALA A 497 50.33 30.66 19.46
CA ALA A 497 51.19 30.51 18.30
C ALA A 497 51.54 29.06 17.93
#